data_AF-A0A926NMT2-F1
#
_entry.id   AF-A0A926NMT2-F1
#
_cell.length_a   1.000
_cell.length_b   1.000
_cell.length_c   1.000
_cell.angle_alpha   90.00
_cell.angle_beta   90.00
_cell.angle_gamma   90.00
#
_symmetry.space_group_name_H-M   'P 1'
#
loop_
_entity.id
_entity.type
_entity.pdbx_description
1 polymer ?
#
loop_
_entity_poly.entity_id
_entity_poly.type
_entity_poly.pdbx_seq_one_letter_code
_entity_poly.pdbx_strand_id
1 'polypeptide(L)'
;MKKGYLFAIALCLIISACKKDEINSNFDASYQSWQAFKKKSNSSYSYTAYNGSIFGGHAETIFTIKNDKIISRKYIAGSYKPNTDSLIISTTWTEDAATLNTHNNAGHELLTLDQVYNKAETEWFRVDPKENDIYFEAANAGLISTAGYVPKGCQDDCLTGIHIKDIKAL
;
A
#
# COMPACT_ATOMS: atom_id res chain seq x y z
N MET A 1 -49.78 -27.71 32.22
CA MET A 1 -48.31 -27.86 32.06
C MET A 1 -47.97 -28.29 30.64
N LYS A 2 -47.58 -27.37 29.75
CA LYS A 2 -46.71 -27.67 28.59
C LYS A 2 -45.78 -26.48 28.41
N LYS A 3 -44.49 -26.77 28.54
CA LYS A 3 -43.35 -25.85 28.48
C LYS A 3 -43.15 -25.37 27.04
N GLY A 4 -42.62 -24.17 26.91
CA GLY A 4 -42.57 -23.38 25.68
C GLY A 4 -41.58 -23.88 24.63
N TYR A 5 -41.49 -23.14 23.53
CA TYR A 5 -40.41 -23.22 22.57
C TYR A 5 -40.08 -21.83 22.00
N LEU A 6 -38.82 -21.46 22.22
CA LEU A 6 -37.88 -20.65 21.44
C LEU A 6 -38.33 -19.29 20.89
N PHE A 7 -37.87 -18.15 21.44
CA PHE A 7 -36.51 -17.57 21.40
C PHE A 7 -36.01 -17.21 19.99
N ALA A 8 -36.11 -15.90 19.70
CA ALA A 8 -35.16 -15.04 18.99
C ALA A 8 -34.55 -15.55 17.67
N ILE A 9 -35.14 -15.12 16.55
CA ILE A 9 -34.43 -14.94 15.27
C ILE A 9 -34.26 -13.44 15.06
N ALA A 10 -33.20 -12.86 15.63
CA ALA A 10 -32.76 -11.50 15.31
C ALA A 10 -31.34 -11.23 15.86
N LEU A 11 -30.31 -11.93 15.39
CA LEU A 11 -28.92 -11.54 15.73
C LEU A 11 -27.85 -12.10 14.78
N CYS A 12 -27.91 -11.80 13.46
CA CYS A 12 -26.78 -12.15 12.56
C CYS A 12 -26.40 -11.06 11.53
N LEU A 13 -26.73 -9.78 11.74
CA LEU A 13 -26.43 -8.72 10.74
C LEU A 13 -25.39 -7.66 11.16
N ILE A 14 -24.61 -7.86 12.24
CA ILE A 14 -23.72 -6.81 12.79
C ILE A 14 -22.21 -6.97 12.54
N ILE A 15 -21.76 -8.00 11.82
CA ILE A 15 -20.31 -8.29 11.69
C ILE A 15 -19.57 -7.53 10.57
N SER A 16 -20.25 -6.78 9.71
CA SER A 16 -19.58 -6.06 8.60
C SER A 16 -19.13 -4.63 8.92
N ALA A 17 -19.66 -3.99 9.97
CA ALA A 17 -19.27 -2.62 10.35
C ALA A 17 -17.86 -2.57 10.96
N CYS A 18 -17.50 -3.60 11.75
CA CYS A 18 -16.28 -3.62 12.55
C CYS A 18 -15.00 -3.48 11.71
N LYS A 19 -14.95 -4.08 10.51
CA LYS A 19 -13.76 -4.02 9.64
C LYS A 19 -13.51 -2.61 9.09
N LYS A 20 -14.57 -1.87 8.75
CA LYS A 20 -14.45 -0.52 8.21
C LYS A 20 -13.98 0.46 9.29
N ASP A 21 -14.52 0.32 10.50
CA ASP A 21 -14.13 1.13 11.64
C ASP A 21 -12.67 0.89 12.03
N GLU A 22 -12.21 -0.37 11.97
CA GLU A 22 -10.82 -0.75 12.20
C GLU A 22 -9.86 -0.12 11.17
N ILE A 23 -10.16 -0.22 9.87
CA ILE A 23 -9.35 0.38 8.80
C ILE A 23 -9.21 1.89 9.01
N ASN A 24 -10.32 2.59 9.30
CA ASN A 24 -10.28 4.03 9.54
C ASN A 24 -9.39 4.36 10.75
N SER A 25 -9.55 3.64 11.86
CA SER A 25 -8.76 3.89 13.07
C SER A 25 -7.25 3.64 12.86
N ASN A 26 -6.89 2.59 12.12
CA ASN A 26 -5.50 2.27 11.81
C ASN A 26 -4.91 3.30 10.83
N PHE A 27 -5.69 3.73 9.84
CA PHE A 27 -5.30 4.77 8.91
C PHE A 27 -5.03 6.10 9.61
N ASP A 28 -5.94 6.54 10.49
CA ASP A 28 -5.80 7.79 11.24
C ASP A 28 -4.53 7.77 12.10
N ALA A 29 -4.29 6.68 12.83
CA ALA A 29 -3.07 6.51 13.63
C ALA A 29 -1.80 6.54 12.76
N SER A 30 -1.84 5.93 11.59
CA SER A 30 -0.73 5.93 10.64
C SER A 30 -0.48 7.30 10.04
N TYR A 31 -1.54 8.04 9.70
CA TYR A 31 -1.46 9.41 9.22
C TYR A 31 -0.84 10.34 10.27
N GLN A 32 -1.19 10.20 11.56
CA GLN A 32 -0.52 10.95 12.63
C GLN A 32 0.98 10.62 12.72
N SER A 33 1.33 9.33 12.58
CA SER A 33 2.72 8.89 12.55
C SER A 33 3.48 9.47 11.35
N TRP A 34 2.83 9.56 10.19
CA TRP A 34 3.35 10.22 9.01
C TRP A 34 3.62 11.71 9.24
N GLN A 35 2.67 12.45 9.82
CA GLN A 35 2.87 13.87 10.11
C GLN A 35 4.04 14.12 11.07
N ALA A 36 4.20 13.26 12.08
CA ALA A 36 5.34 13.32 13.00
C ALA A 36 6.67 13.01 12.28
N PHE A 37 6.71 11.94 11.47
CA PHE A 37 7.88 11.56 10.68
C PHE A 37 8.28 12.67 9.70
N LYS A 38 7.32 13.20 8.94
CA LYS A 38 7.49 14.27 7.95
C LYS A 38 8.13 15.51 8.58
N LYS A 39 7.62 15.94 9.75
CA LYS A 39 8.20 17.05 10.51
C LYS A 39 9.64 16.75 10.96
N LYS A 40 9.90 15.54 11.46
CA LYS A 40 11.24 15.13 11.93
C LYS A 40 12.26 15.06 10.80
N SER A 41 11.85 14.65 9.61
CA SER A 41 12.72 14.48 8.44
C SER A 41 12.84 15.72 7.57
N ASN A 42 12.22 16.85 7.96
CA ASN A 42 12.09 18.05 7.12
C ASN A 42 11.56 17.71 5.71
N SER A 43 10.54 16.85 5.65
CA SER A 43 9.95 16.35 4.41
C SER A 43 10.97 15.76 3.43
N SER A 44 12.06 15.18 3.95
CA SER A 44 13.14 14.62 3.15
C SER A 44 13.33 13.15 3.52
N TYR A 45 12.95 12.26 2.61
CA TYR A 45 12.87 10.82 2.86
C TYR A 45 13.01 10.03 1.55
N SER A 46 13.26 8.74 1.67
CA SER A 46 13.13 7.76 0.61
C SER A 46 12.10 6.71 1.00
N TYR A 47 11.37 6.20 0.01
CA TYR A 47 10.51 5.03 0.21
C TYR A 47 10.56 4.09 -0.99
N THR A 48 10.32 2.80 -0.72
CA THR A 48 10.37 1.73 -1.72
C THR A 48 8.98 1.14 -1.91
N ALA A 49 8.35 1.46 -3.04
CA ALA A 49 7.14 0.79 -3.49
C ALA A 49 7.51 -0.56 -4.13
N TYR A 50 6.71 -1.59 -3.89
CA TYR A 50 7.02 -2.97 -4.24
C TYR A 50 5.84 -3.66 -4.92
N ASN A 51 6.14 -4.47 -5.94
CA ASN A 51 5.25 -5.48 -6.50
C ASN A 51 5.97 -6.83 -6.49
N GLY A 52 5.33 -7.83 -5.93
CA GLY A 52 5.80 -9.22 -5.88
C GLY A 52 4.79 -10.16 -6.48
N SER A 53 5.26 -11.29 -6.99
CA SER A 53 4.41 -12.38 -7.44
C SER A 53 4.85 -13.69 -6.82
N ILE A 54 3.88 -14.55 -6.49
CA ILE A 54 4.15 -15.93 -6.04
C ILE A 54 4.89 -16.76 -7.09
N PHE A 55 4.82 -16.36 -8.37
CA PHE A 55 5.58 -16.99 -9.46
C PHE A 55 7.01 -16.44 -9.61
N GLY A 56 7.49 -15.70 -8.61
CA GLY A 56 8.87 -15.22 -8.51
C GLY A 56 9.11 -13.85 -9.13
N GLY A 57 8.09 -13.20 -9.71
CA GLY A 57 8.18 -11.83 -10.21
C GLY A 57 8.51 -10.83 -9.11
N HIS A 58 9.37 -9.87 -9.42
CA HIS A 58 9.81 -8.84 -8.48
C HIS A 58 9.98 -7.49 -9.19
N ALA A 59 9.40 -6.44 -8.63
CA ALA A 59 9.67 -5.07 -9.04
C ALA A 59 9.66 -4.13 -7.83
N GLU A 60 10.61 -3.21 -7.77
CA GLU A 60 10.69 -2.15 -6.78
C GLU A 60 10.86 -0.79 -7.48
N THR A 61 10.17 0.22 -6.97
CA THR A 61 10.39 1.63 -7.32
C THR A 61 10.76 2.40 -6.07
N ILE A 62 11.97 2.93 -6.05
CA ILE A 62 12.53 3.69 -4.94
C ILE A 62 12.42 5.17 -5.28
N PHE A 63 11.65 5.91 -4.50
CA PHE A 63 11.52 7.35 -4.63
C PHE A 63 12.43 8.04 -3.62
N THR A 64 13.05 9.14 -4.04
CA THR A 64 13.80 10.05 -3.15
C THR A 64 13.11 11.40 -3.18
N ILE A 65 12.68 11.86 -2.01
CA ILE A 65 11.95 13.10 -1.80
C ILE A 65 12.83 14.01 -0.97
N LYS A 66 12.97 15.26 -1.40
CA LYS A 66 13.69 16.30 -0.66
C LYS A 66 12.84 17.55 -0.61
N ASN A 67 12.58 18.06 0.60
CA ASN A 67 11.74 19.23 0.83
C ASN A 67 10.39 19.14 0.08
N ASP A 68 9.66 18.04 0.30
CA ASP A 68 8.34 17.75 -0.31
C ASP A 68 8.34 17.54 -1.84
N LYS A 69 9.52 17.50 -2.49
CA LYS A 69 9.63 17.27 -3.94
C LYS A 69 10.32 15.96 -4.23
N ILE A 70 9.73 15.14 -5.11
CA ILE A 70 10.43 13.98 -5.66
C ILE A 70 11.60 14.50 -6.50
N ILE A 71 12.81 14.04 -6.22
CA ILE A 71 14.04 14.43 -6.91
C ILE A 71 14.72 13.26 -7.63
N SER A 72 14.32 12.03 -7.33
CA SER A 72 14.81 10.84 -8.02
C SER A 72 13.83 9.68 -7.89
N ARG A 73 13.80 8.85 -8.92
CA ARG A 73 13.08 7.58 -8.98
C ARG A 73 14.03 6.51 -9.52
N LYS A 74 14.20 5.41 -8.80
CA LYS A 74 14.98 4.26 -9.26
C LYS A 74 14.06 3.06 -9.39
N TYR A 75 14.16 2.34 -10.49
CA TYR A 75 13.41 1.12 -10.74
C TYR A 75 14.33 -0.08 -10.83
N ILE A 76 13.91 -1.18 -10.22
CA ILE A 76 14.58 -2.47 -10.27
C ILE A 76 13.51 -3.52 -10.53
N ALA A 77 13.68 -4.34 -11.56
CA ALA A 77 12.81 -5.48 -11.81
C ALA A 77 13.61 -6.72 -12.18
N GLY A 78 13.03 -7.87 -11.86
CA GLY A 78 13.66 -9.15 -12.04
C GLY A 78 12.76 -10.30 -11.62
N SER A 79 13.38 -11.47 -11.49
CA SER A 79 12.71 -12.65 -10.94
C SER A 79 13.63 -13.42 -9.99
N TYR A 80 13.04 -13.97 -8.94
CA TYR A 80 13.75 -14.88 -8.05
C TYR A 80 13.96 -16.22 -8.73
N LYS A 81 15.17 -16.77 -8.63
CA LYS A 81 15.43 -18.16 -9.03
C LYS A 81 14.59 -19.10 -8.18
N PRO A 82 13.96 -20.14 -8.79
CA PRO A 82 13.12 -21.08 -8.04
C PRO A 82 13.83 -21.65 -6.81
N ASN A 83 13.15 -21.63 -5.67
CA ASN A 83 13.63 -22.14 -4.39
C ASN A 83 14.90 -21.46 -3.86
N THR A 84 15.16 -20.21 -4.22
CA THR A 84 16.28 -19.42 -3.69
C THR A 84 15.89 -17.95 -3.50
N ASP A 85 16.63 -17.23 -2.67
CA ASP A 85 16.51 -15.78 -2.52
C ASP A 85 17.32 -14.98 -3.56
N SER A 86 17.80 -15.65 -4.62
CA SER A 86 18.63 -15.03 -5.65
C SER A 86 17.76 -14.33 -6.70
N LEU A 87 17.71 -12.99 -6.63
CA LEU A 87 17.07 -12.14 -7.63
C LEU A 87 17.96 -12.01 -8.88
N ILE A 88 17.42 -12.39 -10.04
CA ILE A 88 18.00 -12.08 -11.35
C ILE A 88 17.39 -10.78 -11.84
N ILE A 89 18.17 -9.70 -11.83
CA ILE A 89 17.73 -8.39 -12.33
C ILE A 89 17.65 -8.46 -13.86
N SER A 90 16.47 -8.17 -14.40
CA SER A 90 16.22 -8.09 -15.84
C SER A 90 16.18 -6.64 -16.34
N THR A 91 15.83 -5.68 -15.47
CA THR A 91 15.73 -4.27 -15.84
C THR A 91 16.06 -3.39 -14.65
N THR A 92 16.85 -2.34 -14.90
CA THR A 92 17.11 -1.28 -13.92
C THR A 92 17.27 0.03 -14.64
N TRP A 93 16.72 1.10 -14.08
CA TRP A 93 16.95 2.46 -14.54
C TRP A 93 16.80 3.45 -13.38
N THR A 94 17.32 4.65 -13.57
CA THR A 94 17.22 5.75 -12.62
C THR A 94 16.82 7.00 -13.37
N GLU A 95 15.90 7.74 -12.77
CA GLU A 95 15.55 9.10 -13.13
C GLU A 95 15.99 10.05 -12.03
N ASP A 96 16.49 11.20 -12.45
CA ASP A 96 16.77 12.36 -11.60
C ASP A 96 15.73 13.46 -11.87
N ALA A 97 15.87 14.58 -11.17
CA ALA A 97 14.95 15.71 -11.29
C ALA A 97 14.77 16.24 -12.73
N ALA A 98 15.73 16.03 -13.63
CA ALA A 98 15.63 16.45 -15.03
C ALA A 98 14.94 15.42 -15.93
N THR A 99 14.90 14.16 -15.50
CA THR A 99 14.45 13.01 -16.29
C THR A 99 13.28 12.25 -15.66
N LEU A 100 12.68 12.79 -14.58
CA LEU A 100 11.48 12.22 -13.95
C LEU A 100 10.38 11.97 -14.98
N ASN A 101 9.71 10.81 -14.86
CA ASN A 101 8.61 10.38 -15.72
C ASN A 101 8.97 10.12 -17.20
N THR A 102 10.26 9.95 -17.53
CA THR A 102 10.68 9.55 -18.89
C THR A 102 10.43 8.06 -19.17
N HIS A 103 10.39 7.22 -18.13
CA HIS A 103 10.00 5.81 -18.20
C HIS A 103 8.55 5.66 -17.72
N ASN A 104 7.60 5.92 -18.62
CA ASN A 104 6.16 5.93 -18.31
C ASN A 104 5.48 4.55 -18.42
N ASN A 105 6.21 3.52 -18.85
CA ASN A 105 5.70 2.18 -19.08
C ASN A 105 6.08 1.16 -17.98
N ALA A 106 6.80 1.60 -16.94
CA ALA A 106 7.26 0.74 -15.85
C ALA A 106 7.41 1.52 -14.53
N GLY A 107 7.43 0.78 -13.42
CA GLY A 107 7.53 1.35 -12.08
C GLY A 107 6.23 1.94 -11.56
N HIS A 108 6.24 2.34 -10.29
CA HIS A 108 5.09 2.97 -9.66
C HIS A 108 4.93 4.44 -10.10
N GLU A 109 3.69 4.92 -10.01
CA GLU A 109 3.31 6.32 -10.20
C GLU A 109 4.17 7.25 -9.32
N LEU A 110 4.57 8.42 -9.84
CA LEU A 110 5.33 9.43 -9.09
C LEU A 110 4.48 10.08 -8.00
N LEU A 111 4.44 9.46 -6.82
CA LEU A 111 3.73 9.94 -5.66
C LEU A 111 4.69 10.24 -4.50
N THR A 112 4.43 11.32 -3.77
CA THR A 112 4.95 11.53 -2.41
C THR A 112 4.11 10.72 -1.42
N LEU A 113 4.58 10.52 -0.19
CA LEU A 113 3.76 9.87 0.84
C LEU A 113 2.48 10.68 1.15
N ASP A 114 2.50 12.01 1.09
CA ASP A 114 1.26 12.80 1.22
C ASP A 114 0.22 12.42 0.16
N GLN A 115 0.66 12.27 -1.10
CA GLN A 115 -0.22 11.86 -2.18
C GLN A 115 -0.69 10.41 -2.02
N VAL A 116 0.17 9.52 -1.51
CA VAL A 116 -0.22 8.14 -1.18
C VAL A 116 -1.30 8.11 -0.11
N TYR A 117 -1.12 8.82 1.02
CA TYR A 117 -2.15 8.89 2.07
C TYR A 117 -3.46 9.50 1.55
N ASN A 118 -3.37 10.58 0.75
CA ASN A 118 -4.56 11.19 0.15
C ASN A 118 -5.29 10.22 -0.80
N LYS A 119 -4.56 9.52 -1.66
CA LYS A 119 -5.14 8.56 -2.62
C LYS A 119 -5.76 7.36 -1.91
N ALA A 120 -5.15 6.89 -0.82
CA ALA A 120 -5.73 5.85 0.02
C ALA A 120 -7.12 6.26 0.54
N GLU A 121 -7.22 7.43 1.18
CA GLU A 121 -8.48 7.90 1.79
C GLU A 121 -9.55 8.28 0.77
N THR A 122 -9.15 8.90 -0.35
CA THR A 122 -10.10 9.53 -1.29
C THR A 122 -10.46 8.64 -2.47
N GLU A 123 -9.64 7.64 -2.79
CA GLU A 123 -9.84 6.77 -3.95
C GLU A 123 -9.87 5.29 -3.54
N TRP A 124 -8.77 4.75 -3.03
CA TRP A 124 -8.62 3.31 -2.82
C TRP A 124 -9.61 2.75 -1.79
N PHE A 125 -9.97 3.52 -0.76
CA PHE A 125 -10.94 3.09 0.25
C PHE A 125 -12.40 3.47 -0.10
N ARG A 126 -12.63 4.11 -1.25
CA ARG A 126 -13.97 4.58 -1.68
C ARG A 126 -14.65 3.64 -2.69
N VAL A 127 -14.13 2.43 -2.82
CA VAL A 127 -14.73 1.36 -3.64
C VAL A 127 -15.90 0.67 -2.94
N ASP A 128 -16.74 -0.04 -3.70
CA ASP A 128 -17.84 -0.82 -3.14
C ASP A 128 -17.29 -2.05 -2.38
N PRO A 129 -17.49 -2.15 -1.05
CA PRO A 129 -17.03 -3.29 -0.24
C PRO A 129 -17.79 -4.60 -0.54
N LYS A 130 -18.88 -4.55 -1.31
CA LYS A 130 -19.55 -5.77 -1.81
C LYS A 130 -18.75 -6.42 -2.94
N GLU A 131 -18.10 -5.61 -3.77
CA GLU A 131 -17.35 -6.05 -4.93
C GLU A 131 -15.83 -6.14 -4.65
N ASN A 132 -15.35 -5.51 -3.57
CA ASN A 132 -13.93 -5.40 -3.27
C ASN A 132 -13.63 -5.67 -1.80
N ASP A 133 -12.47 -6.25 -1.53
CA ASP A 133 -11.86 -6.32 -0.21
C ASP A 133 -10.86 -5.17 -0.06
N ILE A 134 -11.03 -4.34 0.96
CA ILE A 134 -10.19 -3.15 1.23
C ILE A 134 -9.12 -3.52 2.25
N TYR A 135 -7.88 -3.12 2.00
CA TYR A 135 -6.71 -3.45 2.81
C TYR A 135 -5.98 -2.18 3.27
N PHE A 136 -5.58 -2.18 4.54
CA PHE A 136 -4.69 -1.18 5.09
C PHE A 136 -3.79 -1.81 6.15
N GLU A 137 -2.49 -1.52 6.07
CA GLU A 137 -1.48 -1.93 7.04
C GLU A 137 -0.45 -0.82 7.24
N ALA A 138 0.09 -0.73 8.45
CA ALA A 138 1.06 0.29 8.88
C ALA A 138 2.34 -0.33 9.48
N ALA A 139 2.98 -1.25 8.77
CA ALA A 139 4.13 -2.02 9.27
C ALA A 139 5.48 -1.27 9.20
N ASN A 140 5.53 -0.06 8.64
CA ASN A 140 6.76 0.75 8.54
C ASN A 140 6.92 1.67 9.77
N ALA A 141 7.04 1.09 10.95
CA ALA A 141 7.08 1.81 12.23
C ALA A 141 5.85 2.73 12.44
N GLY A 142 4.66 2.22 12.11
CA GLY A 142 3.40 2.97 12.16
C GLY A 142 3.10 3.76 10.88
N LEU A 143 3.99 3.78 9.90
CA LEU A 143 3.70 4.32 8.57
C LEU A 143 3.12 3.24 7.65
N ILE A 144 2.34 3.67 6.67
CA ILE A 144 1.73 2.83 5.63
C ILE A 144 2.73 1.81 5.03
N SER A 145 2.33 0.54 5.01
CA SER A 145 3.01 -0.57 4.33
C SER A 145 2.13 -1.18 3.25
N THR A 146 0.81 -1.16 3.42
CA THR A 146 -0.15 -1.59 2.40
C THR A 146 -1.34 -0.64 2.45
N ALA A 147 -1.80 -0.16 1.30
CA ALA A 147 -3.12 0.46 1.17
C ALA A 147 -3.68 0.21 -0.23
N GLY A 148 -4.91 -0.26 -0.29
CA GLY A 148 -5.54 -0.56 -1.56
C GLY A 148 -6.79 -1.39 -1.42
N TYR A 149 -7.23 -1.95 -2.54
CA TYR A 149 -8.31 -2.92 -2.57
C TYR A 149 -8.02 -4.02 -3.60
N VAL A 150 -8.66 -5.17 -3.40
CA VAL A 150 -8.64 -6.30 -4.33
C VAL A 150 -10.08 -6.60 -4.74
N PRO A 151 -10.41 -6.68 -6.03
CA PRO A 151 -11.72 -7.14 -6.48
C PRO A 151 -11.98 -8.57 -6.02
N LYS A 152 -13.18 -8.85 -5.52
CA LYS A 152 -13.54 -10.20 -5.07
C LYS A 152 -13.48 -11.19 -6.23
N GLY A 153 -12.89 -12.34 -5.97
CA GLY A 153 -12.65 -13.36 -7.00
C GLY A 153 -11.40 -13.11 -7.85
N CYS A 154 -10.62 -12.06 -7.59
CA CYS A 154 -9.23 -12.03 -8.04
C CYS A 154 -8.46 -13.21 -7.44
N GLN A 155 -7.58 -13.82 -8.24
CA GLN A 155 -6.70 -14.90 -7.80
C GLN A 155 -5.37 -14.35 -7.30
N ASP A 156 -4.50 -13.91 -8.22
CA ASP A 156 -3.13 -13.50 -7.90
C ASP A 156 -2.86 -12.06 -8.37
N ASP A 157 -2.06 -11.34 -7.57
CA ASP A 157 -1.42 -10.05 -7.93
C ASP A 157 -2.36 -8.91 -8.39
N CYS A 158 -3.61 -8.83 -7.90
CA CYS A 158 -4.57 -7.77 -8.31
C CYS A 158 -4.75 -6.60 -7.34
N LEU A 159 -3.84 -6.35 -6.39
CA LEU A 159 -3.99 -5.18 -5.51
C LEU A 159 -4.00 -3.90 -6.37
N THR A 160 -5.11 -3.17 -6.32
CA THR A 160 -5.17 -1.78 -6.78
C THR A 160 -4.83 -0.89 -5.59
N GLY A 161 -3.60 -0.38 -5.57
CA GLY A 161 -3.07 0.36 -4.45
C GLY A 161 -1.56 0.37 -4.43
N ILE A 162 -0.98 0.27 -3.23
CA ILE A 162 0.46 0.27 -3.04
C ILE A 162 0.87 -0.68 -1.91
N HIS A 163 1.99 -1.37 -2.12
CA HIS A 163 2.81 -1.93 -1.06
C HIS A 163 4.08 -1.09 -0.92
N ILE A 164 4.44 -0.73 0.31
CA ILE A 164 5.66 -0.02 0.67
C ILE A 164 6.47 -0.89 1.61
N LYS A 165 7.66 -1.28 1.14
CA LYS A 165 8.57 -2.17 1.87
C LYS A 165 9.39 -1.45 2.93
N ASP A 166 9.70 -0.17 2.68
CA ASP A 166 10.65 0.58 3.50
C ASP A 166 10.42 2.09 3.35
N ILE A 167 10.60 2.82 4.45
CA ILE A 167 10.55 4.29 4.51
C ILE A 167 11.69 4.77 5.41
N LYS A 168 12.53 5.67 4.90
CA LYS A 168 13.73 6.17 5.59
C LYS A 168 13.88 7.67 5.45
N ALA A 169 14.25 8.36 6.53
CA ALA A 169 14.67 9.76 6.44
C ALA A 169 16.01 9.88 5.68
N LEU A 170 16.20 11.00 4.97
CA LEU A 170 17.47 11.33 4.30
C LEU A 170 18.47 12.04 5.22
#